data_AF-A0A530D7D9-F1
#
_entry.id   AF-A0A530D7D9-F1
#
_cell.length_a   1.000
_cell.length_b   1.000
_cell.length_c   1.000
_cell.angle_alpha   90.00
_cell.angle_beta   90.00
_cell.angle_gamma   90.00
#
_symmetry.space_group_name_H-M   'P 1'
#
loop_
_entity.id
_entity.type
_entity.pdbx_description
1 polymer ?
#
loop_
_entity_poly.entity_id
_entity_poly.type
_entity_poly.pdbx_seq_one_letter_code
_entity_poly.pdbx_strand_id
1 'polypeptide(L)'
;VEELVKDLVFFDADAIIATGQRTGHAADLSYIRMIKEAAGLPTLVGSGVTPDNANDILGIVDGVIIASALKHDGVWWNQVDPARVKTFMAGLRR
;
A
#
# COMPACT_ATOMS: atom_id res chain seq x y z
N VAL A 1 -16.88 -5.41 -2.87
CA VAL A 1 -15.77 -4.82 -2.07
C VAL A 1 -16.16 -3.45 -1.57
N GLU A 2 -16.70 -2.57 -2.41
CA GLU A 2 -17.23 -1.26 -1.97
C GLU A 2 -18.11 -1.35 -0.71
N GLU A 3 -19.11 -2.24 -0.69
CA GLU A 3 -19.96 -2.46 0.49
C GLU A 3 -19.16 -2.93 1.71
N LEU A 4 -18.13 -3.77 1.54
CA LEU A 4 -17.26 -4.17 2.65
C LEU A 4 -16.44 -2.99 3.19
N VAL A 5 -16.08 -2.04 2.34
CA VAL A 5 -15.41 -0.81 2.79
C VAL A 5 -16.39 0.06 3.58
N LYS A 6 -17.64 0.21 3.11
CA LYS A 6 -18.69 0.92 3.85
C LYS A 6 -18.97 0.28 5.20
N ASP A 7 -18.96 -1.05 5.29
CA ASP A 7 -19.08 -1.76 6.56
C ASP A 7 -17.94 -1.41 7.52
N LEU A 8 -16.68 -1.38 7.04
CA LEU A 8 -15.54 -0.98 7.87
C LEU A 8 -15.70 0.46 8.41
N VAL A 9 -16.16 1.38 7.57
CA VAL A 9 -16.46 2.76 7.97
C VAL A 9 -17.60 2.78 9.00
N PHE A 10 -18.67 2.02 8.77
CA PHE A 10 -19.82 1.92 9.66
C PHE A 10 -19.44 1.37 11.05
N PHE A 11 -18.51 0.43 11.10
CA PHE A 11 -17.95 -0.12 12.34
C PHE A 11 -16.82 0.71 12.94
N ASP A 12 -16.73 2.00 12.58
CA ASP A 12 -15.86 3.01 13.21
C ASP A 12 -14.36 2.71 13.04
N ALA A 13 -13.96 2.21 11.88
CA ALA A 13 -12.54 2.09 11.54
C ALA A 13 -11.89 3.49 11.40
N ASP A 14 -10.67 3.64 11.91
CA ASP A 14 -9.89 4.88 11.74
C ASP A 14 -9.22 4.99 10.36
N ALA A 15 -8.92 3.84 9.74
CA ALA A 15 -8.22 3.76 8.47
C ALA A 15 -8.50 2.45 7.73
N ILE A 16 -8.32 2.48 6.41
CA ILE A 16 -8.49 1.32 5.53
C ILE A 16 -7.15 0.93 4.93
N ILE A 17 -6.82 -0.37 4.95
CA ILE A 17 -5.62 -0.90 4.29
C ILE A 17 -6.06 -1.75 3.10
N ALA A 18 -5.82 -1.26 1.89
CA ALA A 18 -6.00 -2.02 0.67
C ALA A 18 -4.82 -2.98 0.46
N THR A 19 -5.09 -4.28 0.45
CA THR A 19 -4.08 -5.31 0.21
C THR A 19 -4.37 -6.06 -1.09
N GLY A 20 -3.34 -6.31 -1.90
CA GLY A 20 -3.42 -7.29 -2.97
C GLY A 20 -3.59 -8.72 -2.44
N GLN A 21 -3.83 -9.67 -3.34
CA GLN A 21 -4.18 -11.07 -3.02
C GLN A 21 -3.10 -11.83 -2.22
N ARG A 22 -1.83 -11.40 -2.31
CA ARG A 22 -0.68 -11.99 -1.59
C ARG A 22 0.48 -11.00 -1.50
N THR A 23 1.44 -11.24 -0.61
CA THR A 23 2.66 -10.43 -0.47
C THR A 23 3.37 -10.26 -1.82
N GLY A 24 3.81 -9.04 -2.11
CA GLY A 24 4.49 -8.70 -3.36
C GLY A 24 3.57 -8.50 -4.58
N HIS A 25 2.25 -8.67 -4.44
CA HIS A 25 1.29 -8.39 -5.52
C HIS A 25 0.52 -7.11 -5.19
N ALA A 26 0.69 -6.08 -6.02
CA ALA A 26 -0.03 -4.83 -5.85
C ALA A 26 -1.51 -5.05 -6.13
N ALA A 27 -2.36 -4.36 -5.40
CA ALA A 27 -3.73 -4.16 -5.85
C ALA A 27 -3.72 -3.29 -7.12
N ASP A 28 -4.64 -3.57 -8.04
CA ASP A 28 -4.82 -2.76 -9.24
C ASP A 28 -5.15 -1.29 -8.86
N LEU A 29 -4.66 -0.31 -9.62
CA LEU A 29 -4.88 1.11 -9.29
C LEU A 29 -6.37 1.49 -9.31
N SER A 30 -7.18 0.88 -10.20
CA SER A 30 -8.63 1.12 -10.21
C SER A 30 -9.31 0.58 -8.96
N TYR A 31 -8.84 -0.57 -8.47
CA TYR A 31 -9.32 -1.17 -7.23
C TYR A 31 -8.94 -0.33 -6.00
N ILE A 32 -7.70 0.18 -5.97
CA ILE A 32 -7.24 1.11 -4.92
C ILE A 32 -8.08 2.40 -4.93
N ARG A 33 -8.38 2.97 -6.11
CA ARG A 33 -9.25 4.16 -6.22
C ARG A 33 -10.65 3.92 -5.68
N MET A 34 -11.28 2.81 -6.08
CA MET A 34 -12.61 2.45 -5.57
C MET A 34 -12.62 2.32 -4.04
N ILE A 35 -11.60 1.70 -3.44
CA ILE A 35 -11.49 1.62 -1.98
C ILE A 35 -11.34 3.01 -1.36
N LYS A 36 -10.46 3.86 -1.90
CA LYS A 36 -10.24 5.23 -1.39
C LYS A 36 -11.53 6.07 -1.44
N GLU A 37 -12.25 5.98 -2.55
CA GLU A 37 -13.51 6.71 -2.77
C GLU A 37 -14.63 6.21 -1.84
N ALA A 38 -14.75 4.89 -1.67
CA ALA A 38 -15.77 4.28 -0.81
C ALA A 38 -15.50 4.52 0.68
N ALA A 39 -14.22 4.60 1.08
CA ALA A 39 -13.81 4.74 2.47
C ALA A 39 -14.11 6.12 3.03
N GLY A 40 -13.73 7.19 2.31
CA GLY A 40 -13.74 8.55 2.86
C GLY A 40 -12.79 8.75 4.07
N LEU A 41 -11.98 7.74 4.40
CA LEU A 41 -11.04 7.67 5.53
C LEU A 41 -9.58 7.67 5.04
N PRO A 42 -8.60 7.89 5.95
CA PRO A 42 -7.21 7.56 5.67
C PRO A 42 -7.08 6.15 5.09
N THR A 43 -6.47 6.04 3.92
CA THR A 43 -6.32 4.79 3.17
C THR A 43 -4.84 4.53 2.93
N LEU A 44 -4.44 3.27 3.11
CA LEU A 44 -3.08 2.80 2.87
C LEU A 44 -3.10 1.62 1.90
N VAL A 45 -1.96 1.36 1.25
CA VAL A 45 -1.75 0.11 0.51
C VAL A 45 -0.71 -0.75 1.23
N GLY A 46 -1.06 -2.01 1.51
CA GLY A 46 -0.23 -2.90 2.33
C GLY A 46 0.54 -4.01 1.61
N SER A 47 0.24 -4.26 0.32
CA SER A 47 0.87 -5.35 -0.42
C SER A 47 1.32 -4.91 -1.81
N GLY A 48 2.50 -5.37 -2.21
CA GLY A 48 3.02 -5.24 -3.57
C GLY A 48 3.47 -3.85 -3.99
N VAL A 49 3.72 -2.96 -3.04
CA VAL A 49 4.36 -1.68 -3.30
C VAL A 49 5.83 -1.92 -3.64
N THR A 50 6.28 -1.34 -4.76
CA THR A 50 7.64 -1.40 -5.29
C THR A 50 8.12 0.02 -5.61
N PRO A 51 9.42 0.26 -5.82
CA PRO A 51 9.91 1.57 -6.27
C PRO A 51 9.21 2.07 -7.55
N ASP A 52 8.86 1.15 -8.45
CA ASP A 52 8.30 1.48 -9.76
C ASP A 52 6.84 1.97 -9.69
N ASN A 53 6.05 1.46 -8.75
CA ASN A 53 4.63 1.78 -8.62
C ASN A 53 4.29 2.69 -7.43
N ALA A 54 5.25 2.95 -6.52
CA ALA A 54 4.98 3.67 -5.29
C ALA A 54 4.45 5.09 -5.52
N ASN A 55 4.98 5.81 -6.51
CA ASN A 55 4.52 7.17 -6.81
C ASN A 55 3.07 7.19 -7.33
N ASP A 56 2.68 6.22 -8.16
CA ASP A 56 1.31 6.13 -8.68
C ASP A 56 0.32 5.76 -7.57
N ILE A 57 0.71 4.83 -6.69
CA ILE A 57 -0.09 4.44 -5.52
C ILE A 57 -0.24 5.62 -4.56
N LEU A 58 0.86 6.28 -4.20
CA LEU A 58 0.86 7.49 -3.38
C LEU A 58 0.21 8.69 -4.10
N GLY A 59 -0.08 8.61 -5.39
CA GLY A 59 -0.95 9.59 -6.05
C GLY A 59 -2.42 9.47 -5.63
N ILE A 60 -2.82 8.32 -5.06
CA ILE A 60 -4.21 7.98 -4.73
C ILE A 60 -4.42 7.88 -3.22
N VAL A 61 -3.50 7.24 -2.50
CA VAL A 61 -3.66 6.91 -1.08
C VAL A 61 -2.77 7.77 -0.16
N ASP A 62 -3.04 7.71 1.13
CA ASP A 62 -2.37 8.56 2.12
C ASP A 62 -1.02 7.97 2.55
N GLY A 63 -0.87 6.64 2.50
CA GLY A 63 0.38 5.96 2.84
C GLY A 63 0.53 4.56 2.28
N VAL A 64 1.69 3.96 2.52
CA VAL A 64 2.02 2.59 2.08
C VAL A 64 2.73 1.83 3.20
N ILE A 65 2.46 0.52 3.30
CA ILE A 65 3.16 -0.41 4.18
C ILE A 65 3.91 -1.39 3.28
N ILE A 66 5.23 -1.47 3.44
CA ILE A 66 6.10 -2.18 2.49
C ILE A 66 6.94 -3.23 3.22
N ALA A 67 6.85 -4.48 2.76
CA ALA A 67 7.65 -5.60 3.27
C ALA A 67 8.73 -6.00 2.27
N SER A 68 8.47 -7.00 1.43
CA SER A 68 9.44 -7.66 0.56
C SER A 68 10.36 -6.71 -0.21
N ALA A 69 9.85 -5.62 -0.80
CA ALA A 69 10.65 -4.70 -1.60
C ALA A 69 11.80 -4.02 -0.82
N LEU A 70 11.65 -3.83 0.49
CA LEU A 70 12.65 -3.19 1.36
C LEU A 70 13.53 -4.20 2.12
N LYS A 71 13.35 -5.49 1.87
CA LYS A 71 14.01 -6.58 2.59
C LYS A 71 15.11 -7.21 1.73
N HIS A 72 16.12 -7.83 2.37
CA HIS A 72 17.15 -8.56 1.63
C HIS A 72 16.51 -9.65 0.75
N ASP A 73 16.99 -9.74 -0.49
CA ASP A 73 16.54 -10.68 -1.54
C ASP A 73 15.05 -10.63 -1.90
N GLY A 74 14.34 -9.56 -1.51
CA GLY A 74 12.89 -9.50 -1.75
C GLY A 74 12.08 -10.43 -0.83
N VAL A 75 12.70 -10.97 0.21
CA VAL A 75 12.11 -12.01 1.07
C VAL A 75 11.59 -11.37 2.36
N TRP A 76 10.28 -11.49 2.62
CA TRP A 76 9.62 -10.68 3.66
C TRP A 76 10.06 -11.02 5.09
N TRP A 77 10.53 -12.25 5.35
CA TRP A 77 11.04 -12.67 6.66
C TRP A 77 12.51 -12.28 6.90
N ASN A 78 13.20 -11.74 5.89
CA ASN A 78 14.58 -11.28 6.06
C ASN A 78 14.63 -9.96 6.84
N GLN A 79 15.84 -9.50 7.15
CA GLN A 79 16.06 -8.16 7.69
C GLN A 79 15.78 -7.09 6.62
N VAL A 80 15.43 -5.88 7.08
CA VAL A 80 15.31 -4.71 6.21
C VAL A 80 16.70 -4.37 5.67
N ASP A 81 16.79 -4.11 4.37
CA ASP A 81 18.02 -3.68 3.70
C ASP A 81 18.08 -2.14 3.71
N PRO A 82 18.98 -1.51 4.49
CA PRO A 82 19.04 -0.06 4.58
C PRO A 82 19.35 0.64 3.26
N ALA A 83 20.08 -0.02 2.34
CA ALA A 83 20.37 0.56 1.03
C ALA A 83 19.11 0.61 0.17
N ARG A 84 18.29 -0.44 0.19
CA ARG A 84 16.99 -0.46 -0.51
C ARG A 84 16.04 0.61 0.04
N VAL A 85 16.00 0.81 1.36
CA VAL A 85 15.20 1.87 1.99
C VAL A 85 15.64 3.25 1.48
N LYS A 86 16.96 3.53 1.50
CA LYS A 86 17.48 4.82 1.01
C LYS A 86 17.14 5.06 -0.45
N THR A 87 17.33 4.06 -1.31
CA THR A 87 16.98 4.14 -2.74
C THR A 87 15.48 4.34 -2.94
N PHE A 88 14.63 3.62 -2.20
CA PHE A 88 13.18 3.78 -2.26
C PHE A 88 12.76 5.21 -1.90
N MET A 89 13.25 5.73 -0.76
CA MET A 89 12.92 7.08 -0.30
C MET A 89 13.41 8.16 -1.27
N ALA A 90 14.59 8.00 -1.87
CA ALA A 90 15.12 8.94 -2.85
C ALA A 90 14.31 8.98 -4.18
N GLY A 91 13.55 7.92 -4.47
CA GLY A 91 12.72 7.83 -5.68
C GLY A 91 11.29 8.38 -5.52
N LEU A 92 10.87 8.77 -4.32
CA LEU A 92 9.54 9.34 -4.07
C LEU A 92 9.49 10.82 -4.43
N ARG A 93 8.34 11.26 -4.95
CA ARG A 93 8.11 12.64 -5.43
C ARG A 93 7.23 13.50 -4.51
N ARG A 94 7.02 13.06 -3.26
CA ARG A 94 6.22 13.77 -2.25
C ARG A 94 7.11 14.62 -1.33
#